data_AF-A0A1M3GUZ6-F1
#
_entry.id   AF-A0A1M3GUZ6-F1
#
_cell.length_a   1.000
_cell.length_b   1.000
_cell.length_c   1.000
_cell.angle_alpha   90.00
_cell.angle_beta   90.00
_cell.angle_gamma   90.00
#
_symmetry.space_group_name_H-M   'P 1'
#
loop_
_entity.id
_entity.type
_entity.pdbx_description
1 polymer ?
#
loop_
_entity_poly.entity_id
_entity_poly.type
_entity_poly.pdbx_seq_one_letter_code
_entity_poly.pdbx_strand_id
1 'polypeptide(L)'
;MQVAKQISVRMKAKNLSILTLEREAGLKTHAVRNILRGKSKRPKADILQAVSDVLGCTIKDLLQNQEIFQEEDFSESKNELLNESYAYPDLYMDTVQFVNEILKQKGEKITVKQAFTCFEEIYLHSSQKDPSKVDKEFGEWWIDLVMG
;
A
#
# COMPACT_ATOMS: atom_id res chain seq x y z
N MET A 1 1.07 16.02 -2.11
CA MET A 1 2.17 16.14 -1.12
C MET A 1 2.79 14.78 -0.95
N GLN A 2 4.11 14.68 -1.02
CA GLN A 2 4.84 13.41 -1.02
C GLN A 2 4.60 12.56 0.24
N VAL A 3 4.69 13.16 1.42
CA VAL A 3 4.39 12.51 2.70
C VAL A 3 2.98 11.90 2.74
N ALA A 4 1.99 12.61 2.18
CA ALA A 4 0.63 12.08 2.12
C ALA A 4 0.55 10.82 1.25
N LYS A 5 1.27 10.76 0.12
CA LYS A 5 1.32 9.57 -0.73
C LYS A 5 1.94 8.38 0.00
N GLN A 6 3.09 8.59 0.65
CA GLN A 6 3.79 7.54 1.40
C GLN A 6 2.95 6.99 2.56
N ILE A 7 2.22 7.86 3.26
CA ILE A 7 1.28 7.46 4.33
C ILE A 7 0.11 6.67 3.73
N SER A 8 -0.53 7.17 2.66
CA SER A 8 -1.68 6.50 2.04
C SER A 8 -1.34 5.09 1.55
N VAL A 9 -0.21 4.92 0.86
CA VAL A 9 0.21 3.62 0.32
C VAL A 9 0.47 2.62 1.44
N ARG A 10 1.20 3.02 2.50
CA ARG A 10 1.47 2.14 3.65
C ARG A 10 0.21 1.82 4.44
N MET A 11 -0.71 2.77 4.58
CA MET A 11 -2.02 2.51 5.17
C MET A 11 -2.78 1.46 4.38
N LYS A 12 -2.76 1.55 3.04
CA LYS A 12 -3.40 0.59 2.13
C LYS A 12 -2.77 -0.80 2.28
N ALA A 13 -1.44 -0.90 2.24
CA ALA A 13 -0.70 -2.15 2.43
C ALA A 13 -1.00 -2.82 3.78
N LYS A 14 -1.07 -2.04 4.86
CA LYS A 14 -1.42 -2.54 6.20
C LYS A 14 -2.93 -2.63 6.45
N ASN A 15 -3.75 -2.25 5.48
CA ASN A 15 -5.20 -2.20 5.59
C ASN A 15 -5.67 -1.39 6.86
N LEU A 16 -5.04 -0.24 7.09
CA LEU A 16 -5.36 0.68 8.18
C LEU A 16 -6.28 1.80 7.71
N SER A 17 -7.31 2.09 8.52
CA SER A 17 -8.13 3.29 8.32
C SER A 17 -7.42 4.52 8.93
N ILE A 18 -7.80 5.73 8.48
CA ILE A 18 -7.29 6.98 9.06
C ILE A 18 -7.54 7.01 10.58
N LEU A 19 -8.73 6.58 11.01
CA LEU A 19 -9.11 6.56 12.42
C LEU A 19 -8.26 5.58 13.21
N THR A 20 -8.01 4.39 12.65
CA THR A 20 -7.17 3.36 13.25
C THR A 20 -5.75 3.86 13.43
N LEU A 21 -5.17 4.46 12.38
CA LEU A 21 -3.82 5.03 12.41
C LEU A 21 -3.72 6.18 13.42
N GLU A 22 -4.68 7.11 13.45
CA GLU A 22 -4.68 8.22 14.42
C GLU A 22 -4.73 7.69 15.86
N ARG A 23 -5.56 6.68 16.13
CA ARG A 23 -5.71 6.06 17.43
C ARG A 23 -4.44 5.33 17.87
N GLU A 24 -3.86 4.51 17.01
CA GLU A 24 -2.67 3.71 17.32
C GLU A 24 -1.41 4.57 17.45
N ALA A 25 -1.33 5.67 16.69
CA ALA A 25 -0.24 6.64 16.79
C ALA A 25 -0.39 7.59 18.00
N GLY A 26 -1.47 7.47 18.79
CA GLY A 26 -1.74 8.38 19.92
C GLY A 26 -1.96 9.84 19.48
N LEU A 27 -2.39 10.05 18.24
CA LEU A 27 -2.56 11.38 17.66
C LEU A 27 -3.96 11.94 17.93
N LYS A 28 -4.04 13.28 17.96
CA LYS A 28 -5.33 13.97 18.00
C LYS A 28 -6.13 13.65 16.73
N THR A 29 -7.45 13.61 16.88
CA THR A 29 -8.39 13.45 15.79
C THR A 29 -8.08 14.45 14.66
N HIS A 30 -8.08 13.95 13.42
CA HIS A 30 -7.78 14.68 12.19
C HIS A 30 -6.31 15.02 11.94
N ALA A 31 -5.34 14.64 12.78
CA ALA A 31 -3.93 14.89 12.51
C ALA A 31 -3.50 14.27 11.16
N VAL A 32 -3.70 12.96 10.99
CA VAL A 32 -3.39 12.25 9.74
C VAL A 32 -4.30 12.73 8.62
N ARG A 33 -5.61 12.90 8.90
CA ARG A 33 -6.57 13.40 7.89
C ARG A 33 -6.14 14.75 7.28
N ASN A 34 -5.58 15.64 8.09
CA ASN A 34 -5.12 16.95 7.64
C ASN A 34 -3.85 16.86 6.79
N ILE A 35 -2.96 15.90 7.08
CA ILE A 35 -1.79 15.59 6.24
C ILE A 35 -2.26 15.09 4.88
N LEU A 36 -3.13 14.07 4.86
CA LEU A 36 -3.64 13.46 3.62
C LEU A 36 -4.38 14.46 2.72
N ARG A 37 -5.20 15.35 3.32
CA ARG A 37 -5.92 16.40 2.59
C ARG A 37 -5.05 17.61 2.19
N GLY A 38 -3.75 17.59 2.49
CA GLY A 38 -2.84 18.71 2.20
C GLY A 38 -3.08 19.96 3.04
N LYS A 39 -3.92 19.90 4.08
CA LYS A 39 -4.11 21.00 5.05
C LYS A 39 -2.89 21.18 5.93
N SER A 40 -2.15 20.11 6.21
CA SER A 40 -0.86 20.13 6.90
C SER A 40 0.27 19.84 5.91
N LYS A 41 0.89 20.89 5.36
CA LYS A 41 1.98 20.77 4.38
C LYS A 41 3.35 20.45 5.00
N ARG A 42 3.48 20.71 6.30
CA ARG A 42 4.71 20.50 7.09
C ARG A 42 4.34 19.91 8.45
N PRO A 43 4.04 18.61 8.50
CA PRO A 43 3.75 17.93 9.75
C PRO A 43 4.99 18.02 10.66
N LYS A 44 4.77 18.16 11.97
CA LYS A 44 5.87 18.18 12.93
C LYS A 44 6.53 16.80 13.02
N ALA A 45 7.80 16.78 13.42
CA ALA A 45 8.61 15.56 13.49
C ALA A 45 8.03 14.51 14.45
N ASP A 46 7.44 14.95 15.57
CA ASP A 46 6.72 14.08 16.52
C ASP A 46 5.53 13.36 15.88
N ILE A 47 4.75 14.05 15.06
CA ILE A 47 3.63 13.46 14.31
C ILE A 47 4.16 12.46 13.28
N LEU A 48 5.23 12.81 12.55
CA LEU A 48 5.82 11.90 11.56
C LEU A 48 6.41 10.65 12.20
N GLN A 49 7.05 10.78 13.37
CA GLN A 49 7.58 9.64 14.13
C GLN A 49 6.44 8.71 14.56
N ALA A 50 5.40 9.25 15.18
CA ALA A 50 4.26 8.45 15.65
C ALA A 50 3.55 7.71 14.51
N VAL A 51 3.42 8.36 13.35
CA VAL A 51 2.88 7.71 12.14
C VAL A 51 3.83 6.65 11.61
N SER A 52 5.13 6.92 11.53
CA SER A 52 6.10 5.97 10.99
C SER A 52 6.23 4.72 11.85
N ASP A 53 6.14 4.86 13.18
CA ASP A 53 6.20 3.74 14.13
C ASP A 53 5.03 2.77 13.92
N VAL A 54 3.80 3.28 13.78
CA VAL A 54 2.62 2.43 13.49
C VAL A 54 2.70 1.82 12.08
N LEU A 55 3.24 2.58 11.12
CA LEU A 55 3.42 2.11 9.76
C LEU A 55 4.69 1.27 9.55
N GLY A 56 5.43 0.93 10.61
CA GLY A 56 6.60 0.06 10.53
C GLY A 56 7.72 0.57 9.61
N CYS A 57 7.85 1.89 9.48
CA CYS A 57 8.84 2.53 8.62
C CYS A 57 9.58 3.64 9.34
N THR A 58 10.59 4.22 8.70
CA THR A 58 11.31 5.38 9.22
C THR A 58 10.68 6.69 8.75
N ILE A 59 10.92 7.79 9.48
CA ILE A 59 10.57 9.14 8.98
C ILE A 59 11.20 9.40 7.61
N LYS A 60 12.41 8.89 7.36
CA LYS A 60 13.10 9.03 6.08
C LYS A 60 12.28 8.41 4.96
N ASP A 61 11.67 7.24 5.16
CA ASP A 61 10.84 6.57 4.16
C ASP A 61 9.58 7.38 3.83
N LEU A 62 8.98 8.05 4.83
CA LEU A 62 7.85 8.96 4.61
C LEU A 62 8.24 10.23 3.85
N LEU A 63 9.49 10.67 3.98
CA LEU A 63 10.04 11.88 3.35
C LEU A 63 10.79 11.59 2.03
N GLN A 64 11.03 10.33 1.68
CA GLN A 64 11.81 9.95 0.50
C GLN A 64 10.98 9.97 -0.77
N ASN A 65 11.57 10.51 -1.84
CA ASN A 65 11.00 10.48 -3.19
C ASN A 65 11.36 9.13 -3.81
N GLN A 66 11.10 8.04 -3.10
CA GLN A 66 11.06 6.75 -3.79
C GLN A 66 9.94 6.86 -4.83
N GLU A 67 10.22 6.35 -6.03
CA GLU A 67 9.21 6.05 -7.01
C GLU A 67 8.28 5.02 -6.37
N ILE A 68 7.27 5.49 -5.63
CA ILE A 68 6.04 4.75 -5.48
C ILE A 68 5.63 4.47 -6.91
N PHE A 69 5.62 3.19 -7.31
CA PHE A 69 5.10 2.76 -8.61
C PHE A 69 3.85 3.58 -8.88
N GLN A 70 3.93 4.47 -9.86
CA GLN A 70 3.16 5.70 -9.85
C GLN A 70 1.67 5.36 -9.78
N GLU A 71 1.06 5.60 -8.61
CA GLU A 71 -0.38 5.69 -8.50
C GLU A 71 -0.81 7.00 -9.18
N GLU A 72 -0.82 7.03 -10.51
CA GLU A 72 -1.65 7.97 -11.23
C GLU A 72 -3.12 7.54 -10.98
N ASP A 73 -3.75 8.19 -9.98
CA ASP A 73 -5.19 8.18 -9.73
C ASP A 73 -5.92 6.82 -9.70
N PHE A 74 -5.30 5.78 -9.09
CA PHE A 74 -5.97 4.48 -8.92
C PHE A 74 -7.15 4.49 -7.93
N SER A 75 -7.40 5.54 -7.14
CA SER A 75 -8.47 5.46 -6.14
C SER A 75 -9.88 5.60 -6.72
N GLU A 76 -10.02 6.31 -7.84
CA GLU A 76 -11.29 6.36 -8.58
C GLU A 76 -11.38 5.21 -9.59
N SER A 77 -10.25 4.77 -10.20
CA SER A 77 -10.25 3.68 -11.18
C SER A 77 -10.26 2.26 -10.59
N LYS A 78 -9.73 2.02 -9.37
CA LYS A 78 -9.64 0.65 -8.80
C LYS A 78 -10.99 -0.04 -8.65
N ASN A 79 -12.00 0.67 -8.11
CA ASN A 79 -13.33 0.08 -7.98
C ASN A 79 -13.97 -0.17 -9.34
N GLU A 80 -13.70 0.66 -10.34
CA GLU A 80 -14.20 0.43 -11.70
C GLU A 80 -13.54 -0.81 -12.31
N LEU A 81 -12.20 -0.89 -12.25
CA LEU A 81 -11.40 -2.01 -12.76
C LEU A 81 -11.74 -3.35 -12.12
N LEU A 82 -12.05 -3.38 -10.82
CA LEU A 82 -12.47 -4.61 -10.12
C LEU A 82 -13.91 -5.02 -10.45
N ASN A 83 -14.72 -4.09 -10.97
CA ASN A 83 -16.06 -4.38 -11.45
C ASN A 83 -16.11 -4.62 -12.97
N GLU A 84 -14.97 -4.55 -13.67
CA GLU A 84 -14.85 -4.97 -15.07
C GLU A 84 -14.92 -6.49 -15.22
N SER A 85 -15.04 -6.95 -16.47
CA SER A 85 -15.02 -8.37 -16.79
C SER A 85 -13.69 -9.00 -16.40
N TYR A 86 -13.74 -10.21 -15.83
CA TYR A 86 -12.56 -10.98 -15.43
C TYR A 86 -11.78 -11.50 -16.66
N ALA A 87 -11.01 -10.61 -17.27
CA ALA A 87 -10.39 -10.82 -18.57
C ALA A 87 -9.10 -11.66 -18.54
N TYR A 88 -8.40 -11.69 -17.39
CA TYR A 88 -7.06 -12.29 -17.27
C TYR A 88 -6.97 -13.35 -16.16
N PRO A 89 -7.66 -14.51 -16.31
CA PRO A 89 -7.70 -15.53 -15.28
C PRO A 89 -6.34 -16.18 -14.98
N ASP A 90 -5.51 -16.38 -16.01
CA ASP A 90 -4.17 -16.97 -15.85
C ASP A 90 -3.26 -16.01 -15.08
N LEU A 91 -3.33 -14.70 -15.38
CA LEU A 91 -2.59 -13.67 -14.65
C LEU A 91 -2.95 -13.66 -13.15
N TYR A 92 -4.24 -13.82 -12.83
CA TYR A 92 -4.68 -13.89 -11.43
C TYR A 92 -4.14 -15.14 -10.73
N MET A 93 -4.19 -16.30 -11.39
CA MET A 93 -3.62 -17.54 -10.87
C MET A 93 -2.12 -17.38 -10.60
N ASP A 94 -1.37 -16.83 -11.56
CA ASP A 94 0.06 -16.58 -11.45
C ASP A 94 0.37 -15.59 -10.33
N THR A 95 -0.48 -14.57 -10.15
CA THR A 95 -0.37 -13.60 -9.05
C THR A 95 -0.51 -14.28 -7.70
N VAL A 96 -1.51 -15.14 -7.53
CA VAL A 96 -1.73 -15.89 -6.29
C VAL A 96 -0.56 -16.83 -6.00
N GLN A 97 -0.04 -17.51 -7.03
CA GLN A 97 1.13 -18.38 -6.87
C GLN A 97 2.36 -17.59 -6.45
N PHE A 98 2.69 -16.51 -7.16
CA PHE A 98 3.81 -15.63 -6.86
C PHE A 98 3.75 -15.09 -5.42
N VAL A 99 2.61 -14.52 -4.99
CA VAL A 99 2.46 -13.99 -3.63
C VAL A 99 2.66 -15.10 -2.59
N ASN A 100 2.05 -16.27 -2.79
CA ASN A 100 2.21 -17.39 -1.87
C ASN A 100 3.65 -17.91 -1.79
N GLU A 101 4.40 -17.89 -2.89
CA GLU A 101 5.82 -18.27 -2.92
C GLU A 101 6.67 -17.29 -2.10
N ILE A 102 6.51 -15.99 -2.33
CA ILE A 102 7.27 -14.96 -1.59
C ILE A 102 6.95 -15.02 -0.09
N LEU A 103 5.67 -15.16 0.29
CA LEU A 103 5.27 -15.24 1.70
C LEU A 103 5.85 -16.50 2.38
N LYS A 104 5.88 -17.64 1.69
CA LYS A 104 6.53 -18.86 2.21
C LYS A 104 8.03 -18.67 2.41
N GLN A 105 8.70 -17.98 1.48
CA GLN A 105 10.14 -17.73 1.56
C GLN A 105 10.49 -16.79 2.72
N LYS A 106 9.67 -15.75 2.94
CA LYS A 106 9.95 -14.72 3.96
C LYS A 106 9.54 -15.14 5.38
N GLY A 107 8.70 -16.17 5.54
CA GLY A 107 8.40 -16.77 6.85
C GLY A 107 7.61 -15.89 7.83
N GLU A 108 7.16 -14.72 7.37
CA GLU A 108 6.40 -13.72 8.12
C GLU A 108 4.89 -14.06 8.16
N LYS A 109 4.22 -13.70 9.25
CA LYS A 109 2.77 -13.92 9.41
C LYS A 109 2.00 -12.68 8.99
N ILE A 110 1.42 -12.70 7.79
CA ILE A 110 0.41 -11.71 7.38
C ILE A 110 -1.00 -12.21 7.70
N THR A 111 -1.94 -11.28 7.84
CA THR A 111 -3.36 -11.61 7.95
C THR A 111 -3.92 -12.02 6.59
N VAL A 112 -5.03 -12.78 6.59
CA VAL A 112 -5.78 -13.12 5.37
C VAL A 112 -6.15 -11.86 4.57
N LYS A 113 -6.48 -10.77 5.26
CA LYS A 113 -6.85 -9.50 4.62
C LYS A 113 -5.68 -8.84 3.90
N GLN A 114 -4.49 -8.88 4.49
CA GLN A 114 -3.26 -8.42 3.85
C GLN A 114 -2.90 -9.28 2.63
N ALA A 115 -3.14 -10.60 2.69
CA ALA A 115 -2.95 -11.48 1.54
C ALA A 115 -3.86 -11.08 0.37
N PHE A 116 -5.14 -10.81 0.65
CA PHE A 116 -6.07 -10.29 -0.36
C PHE A 116 -5.60 -8.96 -0.96
N THR A 117 -5.12 -8.04 -0.13
CA THR A 117 -4.55 -6.79 -0.64
C THR A 117 -3.34 -7.02 -1.54
N CYS A 118 -2.49 -8.01 -1.25
CA CYS A 118 -1.40 -8.39 -2.15
C CYS A 118 -1.93 -8.90 -3.50
N PHE A 119 -2.85 -9.86 -3.48
CA PHE A 119 -3.41 -10.42 -4.72
C PHE A 119 -4.06 -9.34 -5.58
N GLU A 120 -4.87 -8.48 -4.96
CA GLU A 120 -5.61 -7.42 -5.62
C GLU A 120 -4.69 -6.37 -6.26
N GLU A 121 -3.74 -5.83 -5.50
CA GLU A 121 -2.87 -4.75 -5.98
C GLU A 121 -1.89 -5.21 -7.04
N ILE A 122 -1.32 -6.40 -6.87
CA ILE A 122 -0.34 -6.95 -7.81
C ILE A 122 -1.02 -7.36 -9.11
N TYR A 123 -2.22 -7.95 -9.03
CA TYR A 123 -3.02 -8.27 -10.20
C TYR A 123 -3.39 -7.02 -10.99
N LEU A 124 -3.92 -5.99 -10.31
CA LEU A 124 -4.34 -4.74 -10.96
C LEU A 124 -3.17 -4.02 -11.62
N HIS A 125 -2.04 -3.90 -10.93
CA HIS A 125 -0.85 -3.28 -11.50
C HIS A 125 -0.33 -4.05 -12.72
N SER A 126 -0.29 -5.38 -12.63
CA SER A 126 0.17 -6.24 -13.73
C SER A 126 -0.76 -6.18 -14.94
N SER A 127 -2.08 -6.20 -14.72
CA SER A 127 -3.07 -6.20 -15.81
C SER A 127 -3.04 -4.92 -16.64
N GLN A 128 -2.66 -3.81 -16.01
CA GLN A 128 -2.54 -2.50 -16.68
C GLN A 128 -1.18 -2.31 -17.38
N LYS A 129 -0.10 -2.86 -16.81
CA LYS A 129 1.25 -2.72 -17.36
C LYS A 129 1.54 -3.72 -18.47
N ASP A 130 1.30 -4.99 -18.23
CA ASP A 130 1.51 -6.10 -19.16
C ASP A 130 0.70 -7.32 -18.68
N PRO A 131 -0.53 -7.54 -19.18
CA PRO A 131 -1.41 -8.58 -18.68
C PRO A 131 -0.92 -10.01 -18.99
N SER A 132 0.17 -10.18 -19.74
CA SER A 132 0.74 -11.49 -20.04
C SER A 132 1.57 -12.08 -18.89
N LYS A 133 1.94 -11.28 -17.88
CA LYS A 133 2.79 -11.74 -16.78
C LYS A 133 2.63 -10.89 -15.52
N VAL A 134 2.93 -11.50 -14.38
CA VAL A 134 3.03 -10.79 -13.11
C VAL A 134 4.20 -9.81 -13.12
N ASP A 135 3.95 -8.56 -12.74
CA ASP A 135 5.01 -7.61 -12.43
C ASP A 135 5.65 -7.97 -11.08
N LYS A 136 6.70 -8.78 -11.15
CA LYS A 136 7.41 -9.28 -9.96
C LYS A 136 8.11 -8.16 -9.19
N GLU A 137 8.60 -7.13 -9.87
CA GLU A 137 9.32 -6.01 -9.23
C GLU A 137 8.35 -5.20 -8.35
N PHE A 138 7.19 -4.84 -8.92
CA PHE A 138 6.10 -4.25 -8.15
C PHE A 138 5.63 -5.18 -7.03
N GLY A 139 5.47 -6.46 -7.34
CA GLY A 139 4.97 -7.45 -6.40
C GLY A 139 5.86 -7.63 -5.17
N GLU A 140 7.17 -7.73 -5.35
CA GLU A 140 8.13 -7.83 -4.25
C GLU A 140 8.10 -6.57 -3.38
N TRP A 141 8.12 -5.40 -4.00
CA TRP A 141 8.02 -4.11 -3.31
C TRP A 141 6.72 -3.97 -2.51
N TRP A 142 5.58 -4.36 -3.09
CA TRP A 142 4.29 -4.29 -2.41
C TRP A 142 4.24 -5.22 -1.20
N ILE A 143 4.74 -6.45 -1.36
CA ILE A 143 4.78 -7.43 -0.26
C ILE A 143 5.70 -6.90 0.87
N ASP A 144 6.83 -6.27 0.55
CA ASP A 144 7.69 -5.62 1.54
C ASP A 144 6.99 -4.52 2.32
N LEU A 145 6.15 -3.71 1.67
CA LEU A 145 5.33 -2.70 2.35
C LEU A 145 4.24 -3.30 3.27
N VAL A 146 3.75 -4.49 2.94
CA VAL A 146 2.74 -5.18 3.74
C VAL A 146 3.36 -5.77 5.01
N MET A 147 4.60 -6.29 4.90
CA MET A 147 5.31 -6.94 6.01
C MET A 147 6.06 -5.97 6.92
N GLY A 148 6.69 -4.93 6.37
CA GLY A 148 7.33 -3.86 7.17
C GLY A 148 6.28 -3.02 7.83
#